data_AF-A0A7K4FVP9-F1
#
_entry.id   AF-A0A7K4FVP9-F1
#
_cell.length_a   1.000
_cell.length_b   1.000
_cell.length_c   1.000
_cell.angle_alpha   90.00
_cell.angle_beta   90.00
_cell.angle_gamma   90.00
#
_symmetry.space_group_name_H-M   'P 1'
#
loop_
_entity.id
_entity.type
_entity.pdbx_description
1 polymer ?
#
loop_
_entity_poly.entity_id
_entity_poly.type
_entity_poly.pdbx_seq_one_letter_code
_entity_poly.pdbx_strand_id
1 'polypeptide(L)'
;MDIINKAKRMRDIGNEYENLLNELLNFLFKIIPECIALEMEDSLIPIYSTSVLKTKGILAFPYKCKGEIGYIVLTQEGIFFEIPNGESRKIYSF
;
A
#
# COMPACT_ATOMS: atom_id res chain seq x y z
N MET A 1 2.06 10.99 30.15
CA MET A 1 1.96 9.52 29.95
C MET A 1 3.26 8.89 30.39
N ASP A 2 3.23 7.96 31.34
CA ASP A 2 4.37 7.10 31.69
C ASP A 2 4.75 6.13 30.55
N ILE A 3 5.91 5.50 30.67
CA ILE A 3 6.48 4.62 29.65
C ILE A 3 5.62 3.40 29.35
N ILE A 4 4.94 2.85 30.37
CA ILE A 4 4.07 1.68 30.22
C ILE A 4 2.83 2.06 29.41
N ASN A 5 2.24 3.22 29.68
CA ASN A 5 1.12 3.73 28.91
C ASN A 5 1.50 4.07 27.46
N LYS A 6 2.73 4.57 27.22
CA LYS A 6 3.24 4.73 25.84
C LYS A 6 3.34 3.38 25.11
N ALA A 7 3.93 2.37 25.76
CA ALA A 7 4.04 1.03 25.18
C ALA A 7 2.67 0.40 24.88
N LYS A 8 1.69 0.53 25.78
CA LYS A 8 0.31 0.08 25.54
C LYS A 8 -0.28 0.76 24.30
N ARG A 9 -0.16 2.09 24.21
CA ARG A 9 -0.66 2.84 23.05
C ARG A 9 0.02 2.43 21.75
N MET A 10 1.33 2.15 21.77
CA MET A 10 2.04 1.65 20.59
C MET A 10 1.47 0.31 20.11
N ARG A 11 1.23 -0.63 21.04
CA ARG A 11 0.60 -1.92 20.72
C ARG A 11 -0.80 -1.73 20.15
N ASP A 12 -1.62 -0.88 20.76
CA ASP A 12 -3.00 -0.69 20.34
C ASP A 12 -3.07 -0.05 18.93
N ILE A 13 -2.18 0.93 18.64
CA ILE A 13 -2.01 1.50 17.29
C ILE A 13 -1.51 0.43 16.31
N GLY A 14 -0.56 -0.42 16.70
CA GLY A 14 -0.06 -1.50 15.87
C GLY A 14 -1.17 -2.48 15.45
N ASN A 15 -2.01 -2.88 16.40
CA ASN A 15 -3.15 -3.76 16.13
C ASN A 15 -4.17 -3.11 15.18
N GLU A 16 -4.49 -1.83 15.39
CA GLU A 16 -5.39 -1.09 14.51
C GLU A 16 -4.81 -0.97 13.10
N TYR A 17 -3.51 -0.66 13.01
CA TYR A 17 -2.78 -0.59 11.76
C TYR A 17 -2.81 -1.93 10.99
N GLU A 18 -2.54 -3.05 11.66
CA GLU A 18 -2.57 -4.38 11.04
C GLU A 18 -3.95 -4.74 10.52
N ASN A 19 -5.00 -4.42 11.28
CA ASN A 19 -6.38 -4.65 10.84
C ASN A 19 -6.73 -3.82 9.59
N LEU A 20 -6.42 -2.53 9.59
CA LEU A 20 -6.64 -1.65 8.43
C LEU A 20 -5.84 -2.11 7.20
N LEU A 21 -4.58 -2.51 7.40
CA LEU A 21 -3.73 -3.03 6.34
C LEU A 21 -4.34 -4.31 5.73
N ASN A 22 -4.79 -5.24 6.56
CA ASN A 22 -5.42 -6.49 6.10
C ASN A 22 -6.70 -6.23 5.29
N GLU A 23 -7.57 -5.33 5.75
CA GLU A 23 -8.78 -4.94 5.01
C GLU A 23 -8.43 -4.35 3.65
N LEU A 24 -7.44 -3.44 3.62
CA LEU A 24 -6.99 -2.79 2.39
C LEU A 24 -6.39 -3.78 1.39
N LEU A 25 -5.52 -4.69 1.85
CA LEU A 25 -4.91 -5.71 1.00
C LEU A 25 -5.97 -6.66 0.44
N ASN A 26 -6.92 -7.09 1.26
CA ASN A 26 -8.04 -7.92 0.82
C ASN A 26 -8.90 -7.22 -0.24
N PHE A 27 -9.09 -5.91 -0.13
CA PHE A 27 -9.75 -5.12 -1.16
C PHE A 27 -8.93 -5.05 -2.44
N LEU A 28 -7.62 -4.78 -2.35
CA LEU A 28 -6.73 -4.75 -3.51
C LEU A 28 -6.71 -6.11 -4.24
N PHE A 29 -6.60 -7.23 -3.54
CA PHE A 29 -6.62 -8.57 -4.16
C PHE A 29 -7.86 -8.84 -5.02
N LYS A 30 -9.00 -8.19 -4.73
CA LYS A 30 -10.22 -8.30 -5.55
C LYS A 30 -10.14 -7.46 -6.83
N ILE A 31 -9.42 -6.35 -6.81
CA ILE A 31 -9.29 -5.40 -7.93
C ILE A 31 -8.20 -5.84 -8.90
N ILE A 32 -7.10 -6.37 -8.38
CA ILE A 32 -5.89 -6.72 -9.13
C ILE A 32 -5.51 -8.21 -8.95
N PRO A 33 -6.40 -9.16 -9.26
CA PRO A 33 -6.16 -10.59 -9.02
C PRO A 33 -4.97 -11.14 -9.81
N GLU A 34 -4.58 -10.50 -10.91
CA GLU A 34 -3.41 -10.89 -11.73
C GLU A 34 -2.08 -10.32 -11.24
N CYS A 35 -2.10 -9.46 -10.22
CA CYS A 35 -0.91 -8.82 -9.68
C CYS A 35 -0.39 -9.59 -8.47
N ILE A 36 0.92 -9.84 -8.47
CA ILE A 36 1.61 -10.53 -7.40
C ILE A 36 2.27 -9.46 -6.52
N ALA A 37 1.92 -9.44 -5.24
CA ALA A 37 2.65 -8.63 -4.27
C ALA A 37 4.10 -9.12 -4.24
N LEU A 38 5.06 -8.22 -4.41
CA LEU A 38 6.46 -8.60 -4.36
C LEU A 38 6.85 -8.79 -2.89
N GLU A 39 6.90 -10.05 -2.44
CA GLU A 39 7.30 -10.41 -1.08
C GLU A 39 8.73 -9.90 -0.80
N MET A 40 8.83 -8.98 0.17
CA MET A 40 10.01 -8.84 1.00
C MET A 40 9.66 -9.56 2.30
N GLU A 41 10.40 -10.61 2.60
CA GLU A 41 10.29 -11.40 3.83
C GLU A 41 10.05 -10.48 5.04
N ASP A 42 8.89 -10.59 5.67
CA ASP A 42 8.41 -9.90 6.89
C ASP A 42 7.69 -8.55 6.82
N SER A 43 7.40 -7.93 5.67
CA SER A 43 6.51 -6.75 5.70
C SER A 43 6.01 -6.24 4.35
N LEU A 44 4.68 -6.25 4.17
CA LEU A 44 3.98 -5.29 3.32
C LEU A 44 4.02 -3.90 3.99
N ILE A 45 5.20 -3.34 4.24
CA ILE A 45 5.33 -1.95 4.66
C ILE A 45 4.94 -1.12 3.44
N PRO A 46 3.80 -0.42 3.47
CA PRO A 46 3.47 0.48 2.38
C PRO A 46 4.53 1.58 2.36
N ILE A 47 4.83 2.06 1.16
CA ILE A 47 5.70 3.20 1.00
C ILE A 47 4.88 4.44 1.37
N TYR A 48 5.08 4.92 2.60
CA TYR A 48 4.45 6.13 3.14
C TYR A 48 5.03 7.44 2.58
N SER A 49 6.08 7.36 1.76
CA SER A 49 6.69 8.51 1.11
C SER A 49 6.52 8.40 -0.39
N THR A 50 5.45 9.02 -0.90
CA THR A 50 5.13 9.14 -2.31
C THR A 50 6.01 10.16 -3.04
N SER A 51 7.09 10.62 -2.42
CA SER A 51 8.07 11.55 -3.03
C SER A 51 8.75 10.97 -4.28
N VAL A 52 8.78 9.65 -4.42
CA VAL A 52 9.33 8.93 -5.58
C VAL A 52 8.26 8.66 -6.66
N LEU A 53 6.99 8.86 -6.35
CA LEU A 53 5.88 8.61 -7.26
C LEU A 53 5.47 9.89 -7.98
N LYS A 54 5.16 9.78 -9.26
CA LYS A 54 4.58 10.86 -10.08
C LYS A 54 3.18 11.20 -9.60
N THR A 55 2.42 10.20 -9.14
CA THR A 55 1.08 10.39 -8.60
C THR A 55 1.14 10.73 -7.10
N LYS A 56 0.41 11.76 -6.66
CA LYS A 56 0.26 12.09 -5.22
C LYS A 56 -0.56 11.01 -4.51
N GLY A 57 0.08 9.89 -4.19
CA GLY A 57 -0.54 8.79 -3.47
C GLY A 57 -0.59 9.02 -1.96
N ILE A 58 -1.60 8.43 -1.34
CA ILE A 58 -1.75 8.27 0.11
C ILE A 58 -0.87 7.10 0.57
N LEU A 59 -0.91 5.99 -0.16
CA LEU A 59 -0.11 4.79 0.08
C LEU A 59 0.30 4.17 -1.25
N ALA A 60 1.42 3.46 -1.25
CA ALA A 60 1.87 2.69 -2.39
C ALA A 60 2.41 1.32 -1.98
N PHE A 61 2.05 0.30 -2.75
CA PHE A 61 2.47 -1.08 -2.51
C PHE A 61 3.26 -1.62 -3.70
N PRO A 62 4.43 -2.25 -3.49
CA PRO A 62 5.17 -2.88 -4.56
C PRO A 62 4.45 -4.11 -5.09
N TYR A 63 4.18 -4.12 -6.40
CA TYR A 63 3.51 -5.22 -7.08
C TYR A 63 4.17 -5.52 -8.40
N LYS A 64 3.99 -6.76 -8.86
CA LYS A 64 4.26 -7.18 -10.23
C LYS A 64 2.95 -7.53 -10.92
N CYS A 65 2.56 -6.73 -11.89
CA CYS A 65 1.34 -6.90 -12.67
C CYS A 65 1.70 -7.28 -14.11
N LYS A 66 1.22 -8.43 -14.62
CA LYS A 66 1.42 -8.84 -16.03
C LYS A 66 2.89 -8.81 -16.50
N GLY A 67 3.83 -9.08 -15.58
CA GLY A 67 5.27 -9.06 -15.87
C GLY A 67 5.97 -7.72 -15.59
N GLU A 68 5.24 -6.62 -15.45
CA GLU A 68 5.76 -5.29 -15.11
C GLU A 68 5.86 -5.12 -13.59
N ILE A 69 7.01 -4.64 -13.10
CA ILE A 69 7.21 -4.30 -11.69
C ILE A 69 6.89 -2.82 -11.48
N GLY A 70 6.07 -2.52 -10.48
CA GLY A 70 5.73 -1.15 -10.12
C GLY A 70 5.00 -1.06 -8.80
N TYR A 71 4.19 -0.02 -8.68
CA TYR A 71 3.48 0.31 -7.46
C TYR A 71 1.98 0.39 -7.69
N ILE A 72 1.21 -0.20 -6.80
CA ILE A 72 -0.21 0.07 -6.65
C ILE A 72 -0.36 1.28 -5.75
N VAL A 73 -0.78 2.40 -6.32
CA VAL A 73 -0.86 3.71 -5.67
C VAL A 73 -2.33 4.03 -5.37
N LEU A 74 -2.63 4.22 -4.09
CA LEU A 74 -3.94 4.68 -3.62
C LEU A 74 -3.95 6.20 -3.57
N THR A 75 -4.96 6.81 -4.18
CA THR A 75 -5.17 8.28 -4.19
C THR A 75 -6.57 8.61 -3.69
N GLN A 76 -6.95 9.89 -3.62
CA GLN A 76 -8.35 10.25 -3.36
C GLN A 76 -9.29 9.96 -4.55
N GLU A 77 -8.76 9.87 -5.76
CA GLU A 77 -9.55 9.74 -7.00
C GLU A 77 -9.70 8.29 -7.48
N GLY A 78 -8.98 7.36 -6.85
CA GLY A 78 -8.94 5.96 -7.23
C GLY A 78 -7.59 5.30 -7.00
N ILE A 79 -7.42 4.15 -7.64
CA ILE A 79 -6.22 3.32 -7.53
C ILE A 79 -5.53 3.28 -8.89
N PHE A 80 -4.21 3.38 -8.87
CA PHE A 80 -3.36 3.41 -10.05
C PHE A 80 -2.27 2.34 -9.97
N PHE A 81 -1.85 1.82 -11.10
CA PHE A 81 -0.59 1.09 -11.23
C PHE A 81 0.44 2.01 -11.87
N GLU A 82 1.55 2.25 -11.16
CA GLU A 82 2.60 3.16 -11.58
C GLU A 82 3.93 2.42 -11.73
N ILE A 83 4.52 2.51 -12.92
CA ILE A 83 5.84 1.94 -13.19
C ILE A 83 6.89 3.00 -12.82
N PRO A 84 7.98 2.66 -12.09
CA PRO A 84 9.06 3.59 -11.82
C PRO A 84 9.57 4.22 -13.11
N ASN A 85 9.53 5.55 -13.20
CA ASN A 85 9.87 6.34 -14.40
C ASN A 85 8.97 6.16 -15.62
N GLY A 86 7.95 5.30 -15.56
CA GLY A 86 7.02 5.01 -16.65
C GLY A 86 5.68 5.75 -16.55
N GLU A 87 4.66 5.19 -17.18
CA GLU A 87 3.28 5.70 -17.14
C GLU A 87 2.54 5.23 -15.88
N SER A 88 1.59 6.05 -15.44
CA SER A 88 0.61 5.71 -14.40
C SER A 88 -0.72 5.37 -15.07
N ARG A 89 -1.28 4.21 -14.74
CA ARG A 89 -2.51 3.70 -15.34
C ARG A 89 -3.58 3.54 -14.26
N LYS A 90 -4.75 4.15 -14.45
CA LYS A 90 -5.87 3.99 -13.51
C LYS A 90 -6.42 2.57 -13.62
N ILE A 91 -6.57 1.91 -12.47
CA ILE A 91 -7.11 0.55 -12.36
C ILE A 91 -8.47 0.51 -11.67
N TYR A 92 -8.80 1.54 -10.86
CA TYR A 92 -10.06 1.61 -10.14
C TYR A 92 -10.46 3.05 -9.83
N SER A 93 -11.77 3.32 -9.75
CA SER A 93 -12.37 4.56 -9.23
C SER A 93 -13.31 4.23 -8.07
N PHE A 94 -13.24 5.00 -6.99
CA PHE A 94 -14.19 4.91 -5.87
C PHE A 94 -15.60 5.34 -6.26
#